data_AF-A0A6P5Y583-F1
#
_entry.id   AF-A0A6P5Y583-F1
#
_cell.length_a   1.000
_cell.length_b   1.000
_cell.length_c   1.000
_cell.angle_alpha   90.00
_cell.angle_beta   90.00
_cell.angle_gamma   90.00
#
_symmetry.space_group_name_H-M   'P 1'
#
loop_
_entity.id
_entity.type
_entity.pdbx_description
1 polymer ?
#
loop_
_entity_poly.entity_id
_entity_poly.type
_entity_poly.pdbx_seq_one_letter_code
_entity_poly.pdbx_strand_id
1 'polypeptide(L)'
;MYASLGNLDEMKLLWGLQKAKCKKHTNINYIWMLGSLVKLGELEESEKLLKEWESSCKNYDFGVPNVPLIGYCQKGFVEKTEAMLQDIIKRRKTAIPNSWSIVAAGYVNKNNIEKAFECFKEALALLAENKDWRPKTSLISSILRWRTKVPTNRDMYHALLKAFIRNGKEVEGLLECMRDDKIDEDEETMKILSLGEQKP
;
A
#
# COMPACT_ATOMS: atom_id res chain seq x y z
N MET A 1 11.23 18.74 -10.14
CA MET A 1 11.29 20.01 -10.89
C MET A 1 9.94 20.64 -11.21
N TYR A 2 8.77 20.05 -10.90
CA TYR A 2 7.47 20.75 -10.97
C TYR A 2 7.00 21.30 -9.61
N ALA A 3 7.18 20.55 -8.53
CA ALA A 3 6.80 20.98 -7.18
C ALA A 3 7.57 22.22 -6.63
N SER A 4 8.70 22.59 -7.23
CA SER A 4 9.48 23.77 -6.84
C SER A 4 8.88 25.09 -7.29
N LEU A 5 7.87 25.06 -8.18
CA LEU A 5 7.30 26.27 -8.77
C LEU A 5 6.14 26.87 -7.97
N GLY A 6 5.52 26.13 -7.04
CA GLY A 6 4.43 26.61 -6.17
C GLY A 6 3.17 27.12 -6.90
N ASN A 7 3.19 27.21 -8.22
CA ASN A 7 2.17 27.81 -9.06
C ASN A 7 1.53 26.74 -9.95
N LEU A 8 0.26 26.45 -9.68
CA LEU A 8 -0.52 25.45 -10.40
C LEU A 8 -0.64 25.76 -11.89
N ASP A 9 -0.80 27.03 -12.26
CA ASP A 9 -1.03 27.46 -13.64
C ASP A 9 0.20 27.24 -14.51
N GLU A 10 1.37 27.57 -13.99
CA GLU A 10 2.64 27.34 -14.68
C GLU A 10 2.93 25.84 -14.84
N MET A 11 2.62 25.04 -13.81
CA MET A 11 2.72 23.58 -13.90
C MET A 11 1.80 23.01 -14.99
N LYS A 12 0.53 23.45 -15.06
CA LYS A 12 -0.42 23.03 -16.09
C LYS A 12 0.02 23.48 -17.48
N LEU A 13 0.56 24.70 -17.60
CA LEU A 13 1.07 25.22 -18.87
C LEU A 13 2.24 24.37 -19.38
N LEU A 14 3.24 24.11 -18.53
CA LEU A 14 4.39 23.26 -18.87
C LEU A 14 3.95 21.85 -19.26
N TRP A 15 2.98 21.28 -18.54
CA TRP A 15 2.41 19.98 -18.87
C TRP A 15 1.71 19.97 -20.24
N GLY A 16 0.93 21.01 -20.55
CA GLY A 16 0.30 21.19 -21.86
C GLY A 16 1.33 21.32 -22.99
N LEU A 17 2.39 22.10 -22.78
CA LEU A 17 3.48 22.25 -23.74
C LEU A 17 4.24 20.93 -23.95
N GLN A 18 4.50 20.19 -22.87
CA GLN A 18 5.11 18.87 -22.93
C GLN A 18 4.24 17.89 -23.73
N LYS A 19 2.92 17.90 -23.52
CA LYS A 19 1.96 17.10 -24.29
C LYS A 19 1.96 17.42 -25.77
N ALA A 20 2.03 18.70 -26.13
CA ALA A 20 2.06 19.12 -27.52
C ALA A 20 3.37 18.73 -28.23
N LYS A 21 4.52 18.81 -27.53
CA LYS A 21 5.84 18.48 -28.09
C LYS A 21 6.15 16.97 -28.09
N CYS A 22 5.73 16.24 -27.05
CA CYS A 22 6.11 14.84 -26.86
C CYS A 22 4.95 13.89 -27.21
N LYS A 23 5.09 13.13 -28.29
CA LYS A 23 4.07 12.14 -28.71
C LYS A 23 3.99 10.89 -27.81
N LYS A 24 4.97 10.66 -26.93
CA LYS A 24 5.02 9.53 -25.99
C LYS A 24 5.23 10.05 -24.58
N HIS A 25 4.24 9.82 -23.72
CA HIS A 25 4.32 10.12 -22.30
C HIS A 25 4.74 8.85 -21.55
N THR A 26 5.74 8.97 -20.69
CA THR A 26 6.16 7.87 -19.83
C THR A 26 5.35 7.91 -18.53
N ASN A 27 5.20 6.76 -17.88
CA ASN A 27 4.59 6.67 -16.54
C ASN A 27 5.29 7.59 -15.54
N ILE A 28 6.61 7.80 -15.69
CA ILE A 28 7.42 8.71 -14.88
C ILE A 28 6.91 10.15 -14.94
N ASN A 29 6.54 10.63 -16.13
CA ASN A 29 6.02 11.99 -16.29
C ASN A 29 4.70 12.17 -15.51
N TYR A 30 3.81 11.19 -15.60
CA TYR A 30 2.56 11.19 -14.83
C TYR A 30 2.80 11.10 -13.32
N ILE A 31 3.72 10.25 -12.87
CA ILE A 31 4.13 10.16 -11.46
C ILE A 31 4.58 11.51 -10.92
N TRP A 32 5.41 12.25 -11.66
CA TRP A 32 5.88 13.57 -11.22
C TRP A 32 4.77 14.62 -11.21
N MET A 33 3.90 14.62 -12.21
CA MET A 33 2.77 15.55 -12.28
C MET A 33 1.75 15.28 -11.16
N LEU A 34 1.34 14.03 -10.98
CA LEU A 34 0.47 13.62 -9.89
C LEU A 34 1.07 13.96 -8.52
N GLY A 35 2.37 13.68 -8.34
CA GLY A 35 3.06 13.99 -7.09
C GLY A 35 3.10 15.49 -6.80
N SER A 36 3.16 16.32 -7.83
CA SER A 36 3.13 17.78 -7.69
C SER A 36 1.71 18.27 -7.36
N LEU A 37 0.67 17.77 -8.04
CA LEU A 37 -0.73 18.08 -7.74
C LEU A 37 -1.12 17.71 -6.30
N VAL A 38 -0.74 16.49 -5.87
CA VAL A 38 -0.95 16.03 -4.50
C VAL A 38 -0.32 17.00 -3.49
N LYS A 39 0.93 17.39 -3.70
CA LYS A 39 1.66 18.32 -2.83
C LYS A 39 1.01 19.71 -2.76
N LEU A 40 0.45 20.18 -3.88
CA LEU A 40 -0.19 21.50 -3.96
C LEU A 40 -1.58 21.56 -3.34
N GLY A 41 -2.20 20.45 -2.97
CA GLY A 41 -3.58 20.46 -2.50
C GLY A 41 -4.59 19.97 -3.53
N GLU A 42 -4.21 19.96 -4.80
CA GLU A 42 -5.06 19.79 -5.99
C GLU A 42 -5.50 18.34 -6.23
N LEU A 43 -6.30 17.83 -5.31
CA LEU A 43 -6.76 16.45 -5.27
C LEU A 43 -7.67 16.08 -6.45
N GLU A 44 -8.59 16.97 -6.83
CA GLU A 44 -9.51 16.76 -7.95
C GLU A 44 -8.78 16.71 -9.30
N GLU A 45 -7.83 17.63 -9.50
CA GLU A 45 -7.00 17.66 -10.69
C GLU A 45 -6.11 16.41 -10.77
N SER A 46 -5.62 15.93 -9.62
CA SER A 46 -4.88 14.67 -9.55
C SER A 46 -5.74 13.47 -9.98
N GLU A 47 -7.03 13.44 -9.66
CA GLU A 47 -7.92 12.36 -10.12
C GLU A 47 -8.21 12.44 -11.62
N LYS A 48 -8.45 13.66 -12.14
CA LYS A 48 -8.65 13.87 -13.59
C LYS A 48 -7.43 13.39 -14.37
N LEU A 49 -6.23 13.76 -13.90
CA LEU A 49 -4.98 13.34 -14.51
C LEU A 49 -4.76 11.82 -14.42
N LEU A 50 -5.14 11.20 -13.29
CA LEU A 50 -5.07 9.75 -13.15
C LEU A 50 -5.98 9.05 -14.18
N LYS A 51 -7.24 9.50 -14.32
CA LYS A 51 -8.19 8.95 -15.31
C LYS A 51 -7.68 9.11 -16.74
N GLU A 52 -7.09 10.26 -17.06
CA GLU A 52 -6.45 10.50 -18.36
C GLU A 52 -5.33 9.47 -18.61
N TRP A 53 -4.45 9.26 -17.63
CA TRP A 53 -3.41 8.25 -17.73
C TRP A 53 -4.00 6.84 -17.91
N GLU A 54 -5.01 6.46 -17.11
CA GLU A 54 -5.63 5.13 -17.20
C GLU A 54 -6.26 4.85 -18.57
N SER A 55 -6.75 5.89 -19.25
CA SER A 55 -7.35 5.80 -20.59
C SER A 55 -6.31 5.70 -21.72
N SER A 56 -5.09 6.20 -21.49
CA SER A 56 -4.03 6.30 -22.50
C SER A 56 -2.86 5.34 -22.27
N CYS A 57 -2.79 4.70 -21.10
CA CYS A 57 -1.69 3.82 -20.74
C CYS A 57 -1.71 2.55 -21.60
N LYS A 58 -0.55 2.17 -22.14
CA LYS A 58 -0.36 0.89 -22.84
C LYS A 58 -0.04 -0.24 -21.87
N ASN A 59 0.84 0.05 -20.91
CA ASN A 59 1.24 -0.86 -19.85
C ASN A 59 0.83 -0.24 -18.51
N TYR A 60 -0.06 -0.91 -17.79
CA TYR A 60 -0.54 -0.42 -16.51
C TYR A 60 0.56 -0.55 -15.46
N ASP A 61 0.94 0.57 -14.87
CA ASP A 61 1.98 0.66 -13.86
C ASP A 61 1.35 1.19 -12.58
N PHE A 62 1.26 0.33 -11.57
CA PHE A 62 0.69 0.68 -10.28
C PHE A 62 1.47 1.77 -9.53
N GLY A 63 2.70 2.08 -9.94
CA GLY A 63 3.44 3.23 -9.44
C GLY A 63 2.69 4.55 -9.67
N VAL A 64 1.94 4.66 -10.77
CA VAL A 64 1.18 5.87 -11.11
C VAL A 64 0.00 6.11 -10.16
N PRO A 65 -0.97 5.18 -9.98
CA PRO A 65 -2.06 5.37 -9.01
C PRO A 65 -1.57 5.39 -7.55
N ASN A 66 -0.45 4.75 -7.21
CA ASN A 66 0.08 4.78 -5.84
C ASN A 66 0.45 6.20 -5.37
N VAL A 67 0.83 7.11 -6.28
CA VAL A 67 1.15 8.50 -5.94
C VAL A 67 -0.05 9.25 -5.34
N PRO A 68 -1.21 9.37 -6.03
CA PRO A 68 -2.39 9.94 -5.43
C PRO A 68 -2.86 9.15 -4.20
N LEU A 69 -2.84 7.81 -4.20
CA LEU A 69 -3.26 7.05 -3.02
C LEU A 69 -2.48 7.44 -1.75
N ILE A 70 -1.14 7.57 -1.85
CA ILE A 70 -0.31 8.07 -0.73
C ILE A 70 -0.74 9.48 -0.31
N GLY A 71 -0.92 10.37 -1.28
CA GLY A 71 -1.32 11.75 -1.05
C GLY A 71 -2.67 11.91 -0.35
N TYR A 72 -3.67 11.13 -0.77
CA TYR A 72 -4.99 11.14 -0.17
C TYR A 72 -4.96 10.59 1.26
N CYS A 73 -4.24 9.48 1.51
CA CYS A 73 -4.02 8.97 2.86
C CYS A 73 -3.36 10.01 3.77
N GLN A 74 -2.33 10.72 3.29
CA GLN A 74 -1.63 11.76 4.06
C GLN A 74 -2.52 12.94 4.44
N LYS A 75 -3.55 13.23 3.63
CA LYS A 75 -4.56 14.27 3.91
C LYS A 75 -5.76 13.76 4.70
N GLY A 76 -5.75 12.50 5.16
CA GLY A 76 -6.81 11.92 5.98
C GLY A 76 -8.00 11.34 5.21
N PHE A 77 -7.97 11.35 3.87
CA PHE A 77 -9.04 10.80 3.03
C PHE A 77 -8.89 9.29 2.82
N VAL A 78 -8.69 8.54 3.90
CA VAL A 78 -8.31 7.12 3.85
C VAL A 78 -9.43 6.25 3.28
N GLU A 79 -10.67 6.47 3.69
CA GLU A 79 -11.84 5.71 3.19
C GLU A 79 -12.05 5.89 1.69
N LYS A 80 -11.88 7.13 1.21
CA LYS A 80 -11.91 7.43 -0.23
C LYS A 80 -10.77 6.74 -0.97
N THR A 81 -9.59 6.70 -0.35
CA THR A 81 -8.41 6.02 -0.90
C THR A 81 -8.63 4.52 -1.04
N GLU A 82 -9.24 3.88 -0.03
CA GLU A 82 -9.62 2.47 -0.08
C GLU A 82 -10.62 2.20 -1.22
N ALA A 83 -11.67 3.01 -1.34
CA ALA A 83 -12.65 2.87 -2.41
C ALA A 83 -12.02 3.00 -3.81
N MET A 84 -11.10 3.97 -3.99
CA MET A 84 -10.34 4.13 -5.24
C MET A 84 -9.49 2.89 -5.55
N LEU A 85 -8.82 2.32 -4.54
CA LEU A 85 -8.01 1.12 -4.71
C LEU A 85 -8.88 -0.09 -5.11
N GLN A 86 -9.98 -0.33 -4.41
CA GLN A 86 -10.90 -1.43 -4.72
C GLN A 86 -11.47 -1.33 -6.13
N ASP A 87 -11.80 -0.12 -6.57
CA ASP A 87 -12.29 0.17 -7.92
C ASP A 87 -11.22 -0.10 -9.00
N ILE A 88 -9.96 0.28 -8.75
CA ILE A 88 -8.82 -0.08 -9.62
C ILE A 88 -8.66 -1.60 -9.71
N ILE A 89 -8.68 -2.30 -8.57
CA ILE A 89 -8.54 -3.76 -8.49
C ILE A 89 -9.68 -4.43 -9.26
N LYS A 90 -10.92 -3.98 -9.09
CA LYS A 90 -12.09 -4.50 -9.79
C LYS A 90 -11.97 -4.36 -11.31
N ARG A 91 -11.51 -3.20 -11.79
CA ARG A 91 -11.33 -2.96 -13.23
C ARG A 91 -10.18 -3.78 -13.83
N ARG A 92 -9.06 -3.88 -13.11
CA ARG A 92 -7.83 -4.50 -13.62
C ARG A 92 -7.75 -6.00 -13.34
N LYS A 93 -8.58 -6.51 -12.42
CA LYS A 93 -8.50 -7.87 -11.88
C LYS A 93 -7.09 -8.20 -11.37
N THR A 94 -6.40 -7.19 -10.83
CA THR A 94 -5.05 -7.30 -10.32
C THR A 94 -4.95 -6.43 -9.09
N ALA A 95 -4.41 -7.00 -8.02
CA ALA A 95 -4.09 -6.30 -6.80
C ALA A 95 -2.59 -6.44 -6.54
N ILE A 96 -1.98 -5.40 -5.98
CA ILE A 96 -0.58 -5.46 -5.56
C ILE A 96 -0.47 -5.18 -4.05
N PRO A 97 0.43 -5.88 -3.33
CA PRO A 97 0.58 -5.71 -1.89
C PRO A 97 0.92 -4.26 -1.48
N ASN A 98 1.67 -3.56 -2.33
CA ASN A 98 2.12 -2.21 -2.02
C ASN A 98 0.97 -1.20 -1.95
N SER A 99 -0.04 -1.34 -2.80
CA SER A 99 -1.22 -0.46 -2.79
C SER A 99 -2.06 -0.67 -1.53
N TRP A 100 -2.32 -1.92 -1.15
CA TRP A 100 -3.00 -2.22 0.12
C TRP A 100 -2.22 -1.72 1.33
N SER A 101 -0.88 -1.80 1.29
CA SER A 101 -0.02 -1.30 2.36
C SER A 101 -0.04 0.22 2.49
N ILE A 102 -0.32 0.96 1.41
CA ILE A 102 -0.52 2.41 1.45
C ILE A 102 -1.81 2.74 2.20
N VAL A 103 -2.90 2.03 1.90
CA VAL A 103 -4.20 2.21 2.58
C VAL A 103 -4.11 1.80 4.05
N ALA A 104 -3.48 0.66 4.34
CA ALA A 104 -3.25 0.20 5.71
C ALA A 104 -2.48 1.24 6.54
N ALA A 105 -1.41 1.81 5.99
CA ALA A 105 -0.66 2.88 6.65
C ALA A 105 -1.50 4.15 6.88
N GLY A 106 -2.40 4.49 5.94
CA GLY A 106 -3.36 5.57 6.12
C GLY A 106 -4.28 5.32 7.32
N TYR A 107 -4.83 4.12 7.45
CA TYR A 107 -5.69 3.76 8.59
C TYR A 107 -4.95 3.75 9.92
N VAL A 108 -3.68 3.31 9.94
CA VAL A 108 -2.82 3.44 11.14
C VAL A 108 -2.69 4.90 11.56
N ASN A 109 -2.46 5.82 10.62
CA ASN A 109 -2.35 7.25 10.92
C ASN A 109 -3.67 7.85 11.43
N LYS A 110 -4.82 7.32 11.01
CA LYS A 110 -6.15 7.68 11.52
C LYS A 110 -6.49 6.97 12.84
N ASN A 111 -5.56 6.20 13.42
CA ASN A 111 -5.75 5.37 14.60
C ASN A 111 -6.88 4.33 14.47
N ASN A 112 -7.25 3.95 13.25
CA ASN A 112 -8.20 2.88 12.96
C ASN A 112 -7.43 1.59 12.64
N ILE A 113 -6.90 0.94 13.68
CA ILE A 113 -5.99 -0.19 13.50
C ILE A 113 -6.72 -1.45 13.00
N GLU A 114 -8.01 -1.59 13.28
CA GLU A 114 -8.82 -2.71 12.80
C GLU A 114 -8.91 -2.72 11.26
N LYS A 115 -9.30 -1.59 10.66
CA LYS A 115 -9.29 -1.43 9.20
C LYS A 115 -7.88 -1.53 8.60
N ALA A 116 -6.88 -1.04 9.32
CA ALA A 116 -5.49 -1.19 8.90
C ALA A 116 -5.08 -2.67 8.83
N PHE A 117 -5.51 -3.48 9.80
CA PHE A 117 -5.24 -4.91 9.85
C PHE A 117 -5.97 -5.66 8.73
N GLU A 118 -7.22 -5.32 8.42
CA GLU A 118 -7.93 -5.86 7.25
C GLU A 118 -7.15 -5.61 5.95
N CYS A 119 -6.78 -4.36 5.69
CA CYS A 119 -5.96 -4.00 4.51
C CYS A 119 -4.61 -4.72 4.51
N PHE A 120 -4.02 -4.95 5.70
CA PHE A 120 -2.76 -5.66 5.82
C PHE A 120 -2.89 -7.14 5.45
N LYS A 121 -4.00 -7.80 5.85
CA LYS A 121 -4.30 -9.18 5.43
C LYS A 121 -4.41 -9.29 3.91
N GLU A 122 -5.10 -8.34 3.27
CA GLU A 122 -5.20 -8.28 1.80
C GLU A 122 -3.81 -8.15 1.15
N ALA A 123 -2.92 -7.33 1.72
CA ALA A 123 -1.54 -7.23 1.23
C ALA A 123 -0.76 -8.55 1.39
N LEU A 124 -0.94 -9.25 2.52
CA LEU A 124 -0.25 -10.51 2.82
C LEU A 124 -0.77 -11.68 1.97
N ALA A 125 -2.05 -11.70 1.61
CA ALA A 125 -2.62 -12.73 0.74
C ALA A 125 -1.92 -12.76 -0.64
N LEU A 126 -1.40 -11.62 -1.08
CA LEU A 126 -0.71 -11.44 -2.36
C LEU A 126 0.80 -11.79 -2.32
N LEU A 127 1.31 -12.28 -1.17
CA LEU A 127 2.74 -12.59 -0.99
C LEU A 127 3.27 -13.70 -1.91
N ALA A 128 2.41 -14.68 -2.24
CA ALA A 128 2.79 -15.81 -3.09
C ALA A 128 3.17 -15.36 -4.50
N GLU A 129 2.43 -14.37 -5.03
CA GLU A 129 2.63 -13.79 -6.36
C GLU A 129 3.71 -12.69 -6.37
N ASN A 130 4.05 -12.11 -5.20
CA ASN A 130 4.94 -10.95 -5.08
C ASN A 130 6.15 -11.25 -4.18
N LYS A 131 7.04 -12.15 -4.65
CA LYS A 131 8.19 -12.70 -3.89
C LYS A 131 9.15 -11.65 -3.32
N ASP A 132 9.35 -10.54 -4.03
CA ASP A 132 10.28 -9.48 -3.59
C ASP A 132 9.67 -8.46 -2.65
N TRP A 133 8.34 -8.44 -2.53
CA TRP A 133 7.65 -7.47 -1.71
C TRP A 133 7.81 -7.76 -0.21
N ARG A 134 8.04 -6.71 0.58
CA ARG A 134 8.18 -6.77 2.05
C ARG A 134 7.26 -5.76 2.74
N PRO A 135 6.50 -6.18 3.76
CA PRO A 135 5.74 -5.28 4.62
C PRO A 135 6.60 -4.19 5.26
N LYS A 136 6.08 -2.96 5.33
CA LYS A 136 6.74 -1.85 6.03
C LYS A 136 6.85 -2.13 7.53
N THR A 137 8.04 -1.95 8.10
CA THR A 137 8.28 -2.21 9.53
C THR A 137 7.38 -1.38 10.45
N SER A 138 7.10 -0.12 10.10
CA SER A 138 6.20 0.74 10.89
C SER A 138 4.78 0.20 11.00
N LEU A 139 4.27 -0.43 9.92
CA LEU A 139 2.95 -1.08 9.90
C LEU A 139 2.95 -2.31 10.80
N ILE A 140 3.98 -3.16 10.69
CA ILE A 140 4.14 -4.35 11.55
C ILE A 140 4.17 -3.96 13.03
N SER A 141 4.98 -2.96 13.39
CA SER A 141 5.09 -2.48 14.77
C SER A 141 3.77 -1.92 15.31
N SER A 142 3.00 -1.25 14.45
CA SER A 142 1.70 -0.70 14.83
C SER A 142 0.68 -1.80 15.13
N ILE A 143 0.64 -2.84 14.30
CA ILE A 143 -0.23 -4.01 14.50
C ILE A 143 0.21 -4.82 15.72
N LEU A 144 1.51 -5.05 15.90
CA LEU A 144 2.07 -5.74 17.07
C LEU A 144 1.70 -5.04 18.38
N ARG A 145 1.78 -3.71 18.42
CA ARG A 145 1.35 -2.93 19.58
C ARG A 145 -0.16 -3.02 19.80
N TRP A 146 -0.95 -3.00 18.74
CA TRP A 146 -2.41 -3.09 18.83
C TRP A 146 -2.89 -4.42 19.38
N ARG A 147 -2.19 -5.53 19.07
CA ARG A 147 -2.44 -6.85 19.67
C ARG A 147 -2.61 -6.81 21.18
N THR A 148 -1.77 -6.04 21.87
CA THR A 148 -1.82 -5.93 23.35
C THR A 148 -3.08 -5.24 23.90
N LYS A 149 -3.90 -4.62 23.04
CA LYS A 149 -5.08 -3.83 23.41
C LYS A 149 -6.40 -4.49 23.06
N VAL A 150 -6.38 -5.59 22.32
CA VAL A 150 -7.58 -6.31 21.88
C VAL A 150 -7.41 -7.81 22.17
N PRO A 151 -8.50 -8.57 22.33
CA PRO A 151 -8.40 -10.02 22.34
C PRO A 151 -7.73 -10.50 21.06
N THR A 152 -6.54 -11.11 21.19
CA THR A 152 -5.81 -11.60 20.03
C THR A 152 -6.54 -12.81 19.44
N ASN A 153 -6.56 -12.89 18.11
CA ASN A 153 -7.01 -14.08 17.40
C ASN A 153 -5.87 -14.69 16.59
N ARG A 154 -6.08 -15.93 16.16
CA ARG A 154 -5.08 -16.69 15.39
C ARG A 154 -4.67 -15.97 14.10
N ASP A 155 -5.62 -15.37 13.39
CA ASP A 155 -5.36 -14.62 12.15
C ASP A 155 -4.32 -13.51 12.34
N MET A 156 -4.33 -12.84 13.50
CA MET A 156 -3.37 -11.80 13.83
C MET A 156 -1.96 -12.36 13.98
N TYR A 157 -1.82 -13.51 14.65
CA TYR A 157 -0.54 -14.22 14.76
C TYR A 157 -0.06 -14.69 13.39
N HIS A 158 -0.92 -15.31 12.58
CA HIS A 158 -0.57 -15.72 11.22
C HIS A 158 -0.10 -14.55 10.36
N ALA A 159 -0.78 -13.41 10.43
CA ALA A 159 -0.39 -12.21 9.71
C ALA A 159 0.98 -11.66 10.17
N LEU A 160 1.22 -11.63 11.48
CA LEU A 160 2.50 -11.18 12.05
C LEU A 160 3.63 -12.15 11.70
N LEU A 161 3.41 -13.47 11.80
CA LEU A 161 4.39 -14.49 11.41
C LEU A 161 4.76 -14.36 9.92
N LYS A 162 3.76 -14.29 9.02
CA LYS A 162 3.97 -14.04 7.58
C LYS A 162 4.82 -12.77 7.36
N ALA A 163 4.52 -11.69 8.09
CA ALA A 163 5.24 -10.43 7.96
C ALA A 163 6.69 -10.47 8.50
N PHE A 164 6.92 -11.15 9.61
CA PHE A 164 8.25 -11.29 10.23
C PHE A 164 9.17 -12.16 9.37
N ILE A 165 8.69 -13.33 8.95
CA ILE A 165 9.41 -14.25 8.04
C ILE A 165 9.81 -13.52 6.75
N ARG A 166 8.87 -12.73 6.18
CA ARG A 166 9.14 -11.97 4.97
C ARG A 166 10.20 -10.89 5.16
N ASN A 167 10.31 -10.33 6.36
CA ASN A 167 11.37 -9.39 6.73
C ASN A 167 12.66 -10.09 7.21
N GLY A 168 12.70 -11.43 7.29
CA GLY A 168 13.84 -12.17 7.81
C GLY A 168 14.05 -11.96 9.31
N LYS A 169 12.97 -11.71 10.06
CA LYS A 169 13.00 -11.57 11.51
C LYS A 169 12.64 -12.88 12.19
N GLU A 170 13.24 -13.10 13.35
CA GLU A 170 12.95 -14.21 14.28
C GLU A 170 11.48 -14.19 14.73
N VAL A 171 10.85 -15.35 14.81
CA VAL A 171 9.41 -15.49 15.11
C VAL A 171 9.13 -16.16 16.45
N GLU A 172 10.17 -16.65 17.12
CA GLU A 172 10.14 -17.39 18.37
C GLU A 172 9.40 -16.61 19.45
N GLY A 173 9.73 -15.33 19.62
CA GLY A 173 9.02 -14.46 20.56
C GLY A 173 7.53 -14.24 20.20
N LEU A 174 7.14 -14.35 18.92
CA LEU A 174 5.72 -14.32 18.53
C LEU A 174 5.02 -15.63 18.86
N LEU A 175 5.69 -16.78 18.71
CA LEU A 175 5.16 -18.09 19.06
C LEU A 175 4.98 -18.24 20.57
N GLU A 176 5.92 -17.72 21.37
CA GLU A 176 5.76 -17.63 22.83
C GLU A 176 4.53 -16.82 23.20
N CYS A 177 4.35 -15.62 22.62
CA CYS A 177 3.14 -14.82 22.85
C CYS A 177 1.85 -15.56 22.44
N MET A 178 1.90 -16.34 21.35
CA MET A 178 0.75 -17.12 20.88
C MET A 178 0.34 -18.20 21.89
N ARG A 179 1.33 -18.86 22.52
CA ARG A 179 1.12 -19.84 23.59
C ARG A 179 0.61 -19.18 24.88
N ASP A 180 1.15 -18.02 25.25
CA ASP A 180 0.68 -17.25 26.41
C ASP A 180 -0.78 -16.81 26.25
N ASP A 181 -1.19 -16.45 25.03
CA ASP A 181 -2.58 -16.16 24.66
C ASP A 181 -3.47 -17.42 24.55
N LYS A 182 -2.93 -18.61 24.84
CA LYS A 182 -3.59 -19.92 24.75
C LYS A 182 -4.11 -20.24 23.34
N ILE A 183 -3.37 -19.83 22.32
CA ILE A 183 -3.66 -20.15 20.93
C ILE A 183 -2.66 -21.21 20.47
N ASP A 184 -3.14 -22.42 20.20
CA ASP A 184 -2.28 -23.50 19.73
C ASP A 184 -1.84 -23.29 18.28
N GLU A 185 -0.63 -23.77 17.99
CA GLU A 185 -0.05 -23.84 16.64
C GLU A 185 -0.81 -24.90 15.83
N ASP A 186 -1.42 -24.47 14.72
CA ASP A 186 -2.17 -25.35 13.82
C ASP A 186 -1.40 -25.65 12.52
N GLU A 187 -2.00 -26.44 11.64
CA GLU A 187 -1.40 -26.82 10.36
C GLU A 187 -1.00 -25.59 9.51
N GLU A 188 -1.81 -24.54 9.50
CA GLU A 188 -1.48 -23.29 8.79
C GLU A 188 -0.30 -22.57 9.47
N THR A 189 -0.20 -22.61 10.80
CA THR A 189 0.96 -22.08 11.54
C THR A 189 2.25 -22.77 11.09
N MET A 190 2.26 -24.11 11.07
CA MET A 190 3.41 -24.90 10.63
C MET A 190 3.76 -24.64 9.16
N LYS A 191 2.74 -24.51 8.30
CA LYS A 191 2.93 -24.14 6.90
C LYS A 191 3.60 -22.77 6.75
N ILE A 192 3.18 -21.78 7.53
CA ILE A 192 3.79 -20.43 7.53
C ILE A 192 5.27 -20.50 7.92
N LEU A 193 5.60 -21.24 8.99
CA LEU A 193 6.97 -21.40 9.46
C LEU A 193 7.88 -22.06 8.40
N SER A 194 7.38 -23.12 7.75
CA SER A 194 8.13 -23.82 6.70
C SER A 194 8.47 -22.95 5.48
N LEU A 195 7.66 -21.91 5.19
CA LEU A 195 7.94 -20.95 4.12
C LEU A 195 9.13 -20.03 4.44
N GLY A 196 9.51 -19.91 5.72
CA GLY A 196 10.66 -19.13 6.17
C GLY A 196 12.00 -19.87 6.07
N GLU A 197 11.97 -21.20 6.20
CA GLU A 197 13.15 -22.08 6.18
C GLU A 197 13.66 -22.35 4.75
N GLN A 198 12.86 -22.10 3.72
CA GLN A 198 13.20 -22.32 2.31
C GLN A 198 14.00 -21.17 1.67
N LYS A 199 14.68 -20.32 2.45
CA LYS A 199 15.59 -19.32 1.87
C LYS A 199 16.96 -19.97 1.61
N PRO A 200 17.50 -19.92 0.37
CA PRO A 200 18.88 -20.33 0.08
C PRO A 200 19.90 -19.42 0.76
#